data_AF-A0A377UP63-F1
#
_entry.id   AF-A0A377UP63-F1
#
_cell.length_a   1.000
_cell.length_b   1.000
_cell.length_c   1.000
_cell.angle_alpha   90.00
_cell.angle_beta   90.00
_cell.angle_gamma   90.00
#
_symmetry.space_group_name_H-M   'P 1'
#
loop_
_entity.id
_entity.type
_entity.pdbx_description
1 polymer ?
#
loop_
_entity_poly.entity_id
_entity_poly.type
_entity_poly.pdbx_seq_one_letter_code
_entity_poly.pdbx_strand_id
1 'polypeptide(L)'
;MLKEYYADELRSAEKENREPEIPSLRSFRYWIKKLIPEAELIRKQTTAGDFERNRRGLRGAATDHTEVPGSCFELDATVLDVHIVSEFNRNHVLGRPTVYCVVDKESRMMVGLHVSMEYASWRAGRQALVNSFTSKKAYCARFGIEIEESEWPCHHIPQRLLCDRGEFICNKPEELAVPLIGASEHCSSLPCRVERYRRAPIPNSERKACP
;
A
#
# COMPACT_ATOMS: atom_id res chain seq x y z
N MET A 1 19.37 -18.27 23.67
CA MET A 1 20.13 -17.84 22.46
C MET A 1 21.61 -17.48 22.62
N LEU A 2 22.19 -17.14 23.79
CA LEU A 2 23.67 -17.16 23.97
C LEU A 2 24.06 -18.21 25.03
N LYS A 3 23.39 -18.18 26.19
CA LYS A 3 23.50 -19.19 27.25
C LYS A 3 23.13 -20.60 26.79
N GLU A 4 22.21 -20.73 25.84
CA GLU A 4 21.85 -22.01 25.23
C GLU A 4 22.98 -22.57 24.35
N TYR A 5 23.67 -21.72 23.59
CA TYR A 5 24.76 -22.15 22.70
C TYR A 5 26.00 -22.54 23.52
N TYR A 6 26.29 -21.80 24.60
CA TYR A 6 27.37 -22.09 25.54
C TYR A 6 26.91 -22.92 26.75
N ALA A 7 25.83 -23.69 26.63
CA ALA A 7 25.26 -24.42 27.76
C ALA A 7 26.24 -25.45 28.34
N ASP A 8 27.01 -26.13 27.48
CA ASP A 8 27.98 -27.12 27.93
C ASP A 8 29.20 -26.48 28.61
N GLU A 9 29.61 -25.29 28.17
CA GLU A 9 30.67 -24.50 28.80
C GLU A 9 30.23 -23.97 30.19
N LEU A 10 28.98 -23.52 30.31
CA LEU A 10 28.40 -23.12 31.60
C LEU A 10 28.41 -24.28 32.61
N ARG A 11 27.97 -25.47 32.17
CA ARG A 11 27.95 -26.68 33.01
C ARG A 11 29.34 -27.12 33.43
N SER A 12 30.32 -27.02 32.52
CA SER A 12 31.69 -27.43 32.76
C SER A 12 32.38 -26.46 33.73
N ALA A 13 32.18 -25.16 33.54
CA ALA A 13 32.69 -24.12 34.43
C ALA A 13 32.11 -24.23 35.85
N GLU A 14 30.81 -24.54 35.97
CA GLU A 14 30.15 -24.78 37.26
C GLU A 14 30.71 -26.00 37.97
N LYS A 15 30.94 -27.10 37.25
CA LYS A 15 31.54 -28.33 37.78
C LYS A 15 32.99 -28.14 38.24
N GLU A 16 33.74 -27.30 37.54
CA GLU A 16 35.15 -26.98 37.81
C GLU A 16 35.32 -25.79 38.77
N ASN A 17 34.22 -25.18 39.22
CA ASN A 17 34.18 -23.98 40.06
C ASN A 17 35.06 -22.83 39.51
N ARG A 18 34.98 -22.61 38.20
CA ARG A 18 35.69 -21.55 37.46
C ARG A 18 34.69 -20.61 36.80
N GLU A 19 35.16 -19.44 36.37
CA GLU A 19 34.35 -18.56 35.54
C GLU A 19 34.19 -19.13 34.11
N PRO A 20 32.98 -19.03 33.52
CA PRO A 20 32.72 -19.55 32.18
C PRO A 20 33.32 -18.64 31.10
N GLU A 21 33.94 -19.24 30.08
CA GLU A 21 34.58 -18.50 28.99
C GLU A 21 33.57 -18.09 27.91
N ILE A 22 32.69 -17.15 28.27
CA ILE A 22 31.59 -16.71 27.40
C ILE A 22 31.74 -15.21 27.11
N PRO A 23 31.62 -14.78 25.84
CA PRO A 23 31.67 -13.36 25.53
C PRO A 23 30.52 -12.62 26.23
N SER A 24 30.84 -11.45 26.78
CA SER A 24 29.79 -10.56 27.29
C SER A 24 28.80 -10.20 26.16
N LEU A 25 27.54 -9.92 26.52
CA LEU A 25 26.53 -9.51 25.55
C LEU A 25 26.97 -8.29 24.72
N ARG A 26 27.74 -7.38 25.34
CA ARG A 26 28.31 -6.20 24.69
C ARG A 26 29.37 -6.59 23.65
N SER A 27 30.31 -7.46 24.02
CA SER A 27 31.35 -7.95 23.12
C SER A 27 30.75 -8.73 21.96
N PHE A 28 29.77 -9.59 22.23
CA PHE A 28 29.04 -10.35 21.22
C PHE A 28 28.34 -9.45 20.20
N ARG A 29 27.58 -8.44 20.66
CA ARG A 29 26.92 -7.45 19.78
C ARG A 29 27.93 -6.64 18.96
N TYR A 30 29.04 -6.26 19.56
CA TYR A 30 30.11 -5.53 18.87
C TYR A 30 30.70 -6.35 17.72
N TRP A 31 31.05 -7.61 17.97
CA TRP A 31 31.63 -8.50 16.95
C TRP A 31 30.62 -8.89 15.87
N ILE A 32 29.35 -9.12 16.21
CA ILE A 32 28.30 -9.37 15.19
C ILE A 32 28.20 -8.20 14.21
N LYS A 33 28.19 -6.96 14.70
CA LYS A 33 28.10 -5.77 13.84
C LYS A 33 29.34 -5.60 12.95
N LYS A 34 30.51 -6.10 13.40
CA LYS A 34 31.79 -5.99 12.68
C LYS A 34 32.02 -7.12 11.68
N LEU A 35 31.57 -8.33 12.00
CA LEU A 35 31.79 -9.54 11.20
C LEU A 35 30.70 -9.78 10.14
N ILE A 36 29.47 -9.31 10.41
CA ILE A 36 28.34 -9.51 9.50
C ILE A 36 27.91 -8.15 8.95
N PRO A 37 27.91 -7.96 7.62
CA PRO A 37 27.39 -6.74 7.01
C PRO A 37 25.94 -6.52 7.44
N GLU A 38 25.59 -5.27 7.78
CA GLU A 38 24.25 -4.91 8.25
C GLU A 38 23.16 -5.35 7.25
N ALA A 39 23.44 -5.28 5.95
CA ALA A 39 22.54 -5.75 4.91
C ALA A 39 22.19 -7.25 5.02
N GLU A 40 23.12 -8.10 5.45
CA GLU A 40 22.86 -9.53 5.65
C GLU A 40 22.08 -9.81 6.93
N LEU A 41 22.36 -9.08 8.01
CA LEU A 41 21.63 -9.21 9.28
C LEU A 41 20.15 -8.94 9.07
N ILE A 42 19.81 -7.83 8.39
CA ILE A 42 18.41 -7.52 8.13
C ILE A 42 17.76 -8.53 7.17
N ARG A 43 18.48 -9.02 6.15
CA ARG A 43 17.95 -10.06 5.26
C ARG A 43 17.60 -11.35 6.00
N LYS A 44 18.40 -11.74 7.01
CA LYS A 44 18.13 -12.94 7.82
C LYS A 44 17.05 -12.72 8.89
N GLN A 45 16.85 -11.47 9.32
CA GLN A 45 15.83 -11.10 10.32
C GLN A 45 14.47 -10.73 9.71
N THR A 46 14.39 -10.58 8.38
CA THR A 46 13.18 -10.14 7.68
C THR A 46 12.75 -11.21 6.68
N THR A 47 11.47 -11.57 6.64
CA THR A 47 10.92 -12.45 5.59
C THR A 47 11.08 -11.78 4.23
N ALA A 48 11.31 -12.55 3.15
CA ALA A 48 11.53 -11.99 1.80
C ALA A 48 10.44 -10.97 1.39
N GLY A 49 9.16 -11.24 1.72
CA GLY A 49 8.05 -10.32 1.46
C GLY A 49 8.07 -9.03 2.29
N ASP A 50 8.59 -9.09 3.52
CA ASP A 50 8.63 -7.95 4.43
C ASP A 50 9.87 -7.08 4.16
N PHE A 51 10.94 -7.68 3.64
CA PHE A 51 12.11 -6.97 3.12
C PHE A 51 11.78 -6.23 1.82
N GLU A 52 11.00 -6.85 0.92
CA GLU A 52 10.50 -6.18 -0.29
C GLU A 52 9.48 -5.08 0.00
N ARG A 53 8.63 -5.22 1.03
CA ARG A 53 7.67 -4.17 1.44
C ARG A 53 8.35 -3.02 2.18
N ASN A 54 9.13 -3.30 3.22
CA ASN A 54 9.65 -2.27 4.13
C ASN A 54 11.01 -1.69 3.68
N ARG A 55 11.86 -2.47 2.98
CA ARG A 55 13.21 -2.02 2.57
C ARG A 55 13.38 -1.66 1.11
N ARG A 56 12.38 -1.92 0.26
CA ARG A 56 12.29 -1.26 -1.05
C ARG A 56 11.87 0.21 -0.93
N GLY A 57 11.54 0.67 0.28
CA GLY A 57 11.06 2.01 0.60
C GLY A 57 12.00 3.19 0.30
N LEU A 58 13.20 3.02 -0.27
CA LEU A 58 14.10 4.14 -0.59
C LEU A 58 14.96 3.96 -1.86
N ARG A 59 14.64 3.02 -2.77
CA ARG A 59 15.50 2.78 -3.97
C ARG A 59 14.84 2.85 -5.33
N GLY A 60 13.60 3.28 -5.35
CA GLY A 60 12.94 3.86 -6.49
C GLY A 60 11.89 4.71 -5.85
N ALA A 61 12.24 5.97 -5.59
CA ALA A 61 11.29 6.87 -4.97
C ALA A 61 10.06 6.79 -5.85
N ALA A 62 8.91 6.57 -5.25
CA ALA A 62 7.68 6.61 -5.99
C ALA A 62 7.56 8.01 -6.70
N THR A 63 8.35 9.00 -6.28
CA THR A 63 8.62 10.29 -6.92
C THR A 63 9.57 10.31 -8.12
N ASP A 64 10.15 9.18 -8.59
CA ASP A 64 11.25 9.20 -9.58
C ASP A 64 10.87 9.82 -10.95
N HIS A 65 9.59 10.07 -11.24
CA HIS A 65 9.13 10.77 -12.44
C HIS A 65 7.86 11.61 -12.22
N THR A 66 7.58 12.05 -11.00
CA THR A 66 6.38 12.86 -10.70
C THR A 66 6.81 14.21 -10.16
N GLU A 67 7.12 15.13 -11.07
CA GLU A 67 7.69 16.43 -10.71
C GLU A 67 6.61 17.49 -10.39
N VAL A 68 5.33 17.17 -10.64
CA VAL A 68 4.23 18.13 -10.51
C VAL A 68 2.97 17.51 -9.90
N PRO A 69 2.19 18.26 -9.10
CA PRO A 69 0.86 17.84 -8.67
C PRO A 69 -0.02 17.45 -9.87
N GLY A 70 -0.77 16.36 -9.76
CA GLY A 70 -1.57 15.84 -10.88
C GLY A 70 -0.82 14.94 -11.85
N SER A 71 0.49 14.74 -11.67
CA SER A 71 1.24 13.79 -12.50
C SER A 71 0.91 12.34 -12.18
N CYS A 72 0.66 11.99 -10.91
CA CYS A 72 0.39 10.62 -10.52
C CYS A 72 -0.58 10.52 -9.35
N PHE A 73 -1.69 9.84 -9.58
CA PHE A 73 -2.64 9.49 -8.52
C PHE A 73 -2.42 8.05 -8.07
N GLU A 74 -2.60 7.82 -6.78
CA GLU A 74 -2.57 6.53 -6.13
C GLU A 74 -3.97 6.20 -5.62
N LEU A 75 -4.50 5.04 -6.01
CA LEU A 75 -5.81 4.53 -5.57
C LEU A 75 -5.59 3.42 -4.55
N ASP A 76 -6.07 3.66 -3.34
CA ASP A 76 -6.10 2.70 -2.24
C ASP A 76 -7.54 2.31 -1.89
N ALA A 77 -7.73 1.07 -1.48
CA ALA A 77 -9.00 0.55 -1.00
C ALA A 77 -8.79 -0.06 0.39
N THR A 78 -9.52 0.45 1.37
CA THR A 78 -9.42 0.01 2.77
C THR A 78 -10.80 -0.36 3.29
N VAL A 79 -10.94 -1.59 3.79
CA VAL A 79 -12.15 -2.04 4.50
C VAL A 79 -12.17 -1.42 5.89
N LEU A 80 -13.15 -0.56 6.17
CA LEU A 80 -13.26 0.09 7.48
C LEU A 80 -13.69 -0.90 8.55
N ASP A 81 -13.19 -0.70 9.77
CA ASP A 81 -13.59 -1.47 10.96
C ASP A 81 -14.79 -0.85 11.66
N VAL A 82 -15.83 -0.54 10.88
CA VAL A 82 -17.11 -0.03 11.37
C VAL A 82 -18.25 -0.81 10.71
N HIS A 83 -19.33 -1.03 11.45
CA HIS A 83 -20.53 -1.69 10.93
C HIS A 83 -21.57 -0.62 10.58
N ILE A 84 -21.96 -0.58 9.31
CA ILE A 84 -23.06 0.29 8.87
C ILE A 84 -24.39 -0.40 9.17
N VAL A 85 -25.31 0.36 9.77
CA VAL A 85 -26.70 -0.06 10.00
C VAL A 85 -27.62 0.62 8.98
N SER A 86 -28.72 -0.05 8.65
CA SER A 86 -29.73 0.52 7.76
C SER A 86 -30.44 1.71 8.43
N GLU A 87 -30.67 2.77 7.66
CA GLU A 87 -31.47 3.91 8.09
C GLU A 87 -32.93 3.51 8.38
N PHE A 88 -33.48 2.58 7.59
CA PHE A 88 -34.86 2.10 7.74
C PHE A 88 -35.06 1.20 8.95
N ASN A 89 -34.02 0.46 9.36
CA ASN A 89 -34.07 -0.41 10.54
C ASN A 89 -32.68 -0.56 11.18
N ARG A 90 -32.53 0.03 12.36
CA ARG A 90 -31.26 0.02 13.12
C ARG A 90 -30.84 -1.38 13.59
N ASN A 91 -31.78 -2.32 13.66
CA ASN A 91 -31.47 -3.72 14.01
C ASN A 91 -30.86 -4.49 12.83
N HIS A 92 -30.87 -3.92 11.62
CA HIS A 92 -30.30 -4.53 10.43
C HIS A 92 -28.91 -3.97 10.15
N VAL A 93 -27.88 -4.80 10.37
CA VAL A 93 -26.48 -4.50 10.08
C VAL A 93 -26.20 -4.85 8.62
N LEU A 94 -25.81 -3.87 7.81
CA LEU A 94 -25.48 -4.03 6.40
C LEU A 94 -24.08 -4.62 6.18
N GLY A 95 -23.20 -4.46 7.17
CA GLY A 95 -21.82 -4.97 7.15
C GLY A 95 -20.77 -3.86 7.19
N ARG A 96 -19.55 -4.21 6.76
CA ARG A 96 -18.39 -3.32 6.77
C ARG A 96 -18.21 -2.66 5.40
N PRO A 97 -18.10 -1.33 5.33
CA PRO A 97 -17.87 -0.65 4.06
C PRO A 97 -16.39 -0.68 3.65
N THR A 98 -16.15 -0.59 2.35
CA THR A 98 -14.85 -0.35 1.74
C THR A 98 -14.77 1.12 1.34
N VAL A 99 -13.73 1.82 1.83
CA VAL A 99 -13.42 3.20 1.42
C VAL A 99 -12.33 3.18 0.38
N TYR A 100 -12.57 3.90 -0.70
CA TYR A 100 -11.64 4.14 -1.78
C TYR A 100 -11.14 5.57 -1.69
N CYS A 101 -9.82 5.71 -1.58
CA CYS A 101 -9.16 7.01 -1.54
C CYS A 101 -8.25 7.14 -2.76
N VAL A 102 -8.37 8.27 -3.46
CA VAL A 102 -7.43 8.68 -4.51
C VAL A 102 -6.57 9.79 -3.94
N VAL A 103 -5.25 9.58 -3.93
CA VAL A 103 -4.28 10.51 -3.36
C VAL A 103 -3.33 10.95 -4.46
N ASP A 104 -3.09 12.25 -4.59
CA ASP A 104 -2.02 12.75 -5.43
C ASP A 104 -0.68 12.49 -4.76
N LYS A 105 0.23 11.86 -5.48
CA LYS A 105 1.49 11.38 -4.93
C LYS A 105 2.42 12.51 -4.49
N GLU A 106 2.42 13.60 -5.27
CA GLU A 106 3.33 14.71 -5.07
C GLU A 106 2.80 15.67 -4.00
N SER A 107 1.57 16.17 -4.16
CA SER A 107 0.97 17.06 -3.16
C SER A 107 0.51 16.36 -1.89
N ARG A 108 0.39 15.03 -1.90
CA ARG A 108 -0.25 14.21 -0.84
C ARG A 108 -1.70 14.58 -0.56
N MET A 109 -2.31 15.41 -1.40
CA MET A 109 -3.70 15.80 -1.28
C MET A 109 -4.61 14.62 -1.67
N MET A 110 -5.67 14.39 -0.87
CA MET A 110 -6.73 13.48 -1.29
C MET A 110 -7.49 14.14 -2.42
N VAL A 111 -7.42 13.59 -3.62
CA VAL A 111 -8.05 14.15 -4.82
C VAL A 111 -9.42 13.54 -5.08
N GLY A 112 -9.73 12.36 -4.54
CA GLY A 112 -11.03 11.72 -4.70
C GLY A 112 -11.36 10.71 -3.61
N LEU A 113 -12.66 10.50 -3.39
CA LEU A 113 -13.20 9.61 -2.37
C LEU A 113 -14.43 8.86 -2.88
N HIS A 114 -14.56 7.59 -2.53
CA HIS A 114 -15.80 6.84 -2.69
C HIS A 114 -15.96 5.78 -1.60
N VAL A 115 -17.19 5.60 -1.11
CA VAL A 115 -17.51 4.57 -0.11
C VAL A 115 -18.49 3.58 -0.74
N SER A 116 -18.17 2.30 -0.66
CA SER A 116 -19.00 1.22 -1.19
C SER A 116 -19.21 0.13 -0.15
N MET A 117 -20.37 -0.50 -0.17
CA MET A 117 -20.64 -1.73 0.60
C MET A 117 -20.11 -2.98 -0.13
N GLU A 118 -19.63 -2.82 -1.35
CA GLU A 118 -19.06 -3.90 -2.13
C GLU A 118 -17.60 -4.14 -1.73
N TYR A 119 -17.15 -5.38 -1.94
CA TYR A 119 -15.73 -5.70 -1.87
C TYR A 119 -14.93 -4.90 -2.89
N ALA A 120 -13.63 -4.80 -2.60
CA ALA A 120 -12.71 -4.06 -3.42
C ALA A 120 -12.74 -4.50 -4.90
N SER A 121 -13.35 -3.65 -5.72
CA SER A 121 -13.52 -3.85 -7.15
C SER A 121 -13.16 -2.60 -7.97
N TRP A 122 -12.78 -2.81 -9.23
CA TRP A 122 -12.57 -1.73 -10.20
C TRP A 122 -13.84 -0.91 -10.46
N ARG A 123 -15.03 -1.49 -10.30
CA ARG A 123 -16.29 -0.76 -10.49
C ARG A 123 -16.47 0.34 -9.46
N ALA A 124 -16.22 0.05 -8.18
CA ALA A 124 -16.26 1.06 -7.13
C ALA A 124 -15.04 2.00 -7.19
N GLY A 125 -13.85 1.50 -7.55
CA GLY A 125 -12.67 2.34 -7.78
C GLY A 125 -12.88 3.41 -8.86
N ARG A 126 -13.58 3.07 -9.96
CA ARG A 126 -13.96 4.05 -11.00
C ARG A 126 -14.79 5.21 -10.46
N GLN A 127 -15.66 4.97 -9.48
CA GLN A 127 -16.45 6.05 -8.88
C GLN A 127 -15.58 7.02 -8.09
N ALA A 128 -14.53 6.52 -7.40
CA ALA A 128 -13.54 7.36 -6.75
C ALA A 128 -12.75 8.22 -7.76
N LEU A 129 -12.43 7.64 -8.93
CA LEU A 129 -11.77 8.37 -10.02
C LEU A 129 -12.68 9.45 -10.63
N VAL A 130 -13.95 9.14 -10.90
CA VAL A 130 -14.92 10.14 -11.39
C VAL A 130 -15.07 11.28 -10.37
N ASN A 131 -15.13 10.94 -9.08
CA ASN A 131 -15.12 11.95 -8.03
C ASN A 131 -13.85 12.81 -8.12
N SER A 132 -12.67 12.22 -8.38
CA SER A 132 -11.42 12.97 -8.51
C SER A 132 -11.41 14.01 -9.63
N PHE A 133 -12.12 13.76 -10.73
CA PHE A 133 -12.21 14.66 -11.89
C PHE A 133 -13.36 15.68 -11.78
N THR A 134 -14.24 15.53 -10.79
CA THR A 134 -15.41 16.40 -10.60
C THR A 134 -15.12 17.46 -9.54
N SER A 135 -15.74 18.65 -9.66
CA SER A 135 -15.67 19.69 -8.62
C SER A 135 -16.15 19.14 -7.27
N LYS A 136 -15.31 19.33 -6.26
CA LYS A 136 -15.58 18.88 -4.89
C LYS A 136 -16.65 19.72 -4.23
N LYS A 137 -16.74 21.01 -4.60
CA LYS A 137 -17.84 21.88 -4.18
C LYS A 137 -19.19 21.31 -4.60
N ALA A 138 -19.34 20.93 -5.87
CA ALA A 138 -20.58 20.33 -6.37
C ALA A 138 -20.87 18.97 -5.74
N TYR A 139 -19.83 18.17 -5.47
CA TYR A 139 -19.97 16.88 -4.78
C TYR A 139 -20.44 17.04 -3.33
N CYS A 140 -19.77 17.89 -2.54
CA CYS A 140 -20.07 18.16 -1.14
C CYS A 140 -21.47 18.78 -0.95
N ALA A 141 -21.88 19.66 -1.87
CA ALA A 141 -23.22 20.26 -1.85
C ALA A 141 -24.35 19.21 -1.90
N ARG A 142 -24.14 18.07 -2.57
CA ARG A 142 -25.12 16.96 -2.61
C ARG A 142 -25.35 16.30 -1.25
N PHE A 143 -24.41 16.45 -0.33
CA PHE A 143 -24.47 15.93 1.03
C PHE A 143 -24.77 17.02 2.06
N GLY A 144 -25.12 18.24 1.61
CA GLY A 144 -25.37 19.38 2.50
C GLY A 144 -24.10 19.97 3.13
N ILE A 145 -22.93 19.72 2.54
CA ILE A 145 -21.65 20.27 2.99
C ILE A 145 -21.28 21.43 2.07
N GLU A 146 -21.15 22.62 2.63
CA GLU A 146 -20.70 23.81 1.90
C GLU A 146 -19.18 23.94 2.03
N ILE A 147 -18.49 23.99 0.89
CA ILE A 147 -17.05 24.24 0.81
C ILE A 147 -16.76 25.29 -0.27
N GLU A 148 -15.65 26.01 -0.10
CA GLU A 148 -15.07 26.85 -1.14
C GLU A 148 -14.21 26.02 -2.10
N GLU A 149 -14.06 26.49 -3.34
CA GLU A 149 -13.23 25.79 -4.34
C GLU A 149 -11.73 25.81 -3.96
N SER A 150 -11.33 26.79 -3.15
CA SER A 150 -9.99 26.93 -2.57
C SER A 150 -9.65 25.86 -1.52
N GLU A 151 -10.66 25.33 -0.82
CA GLU A 151 -10.48 24.31 0.23
C GLU A 151 -10.16 22.94 -0.36
N TRP A 152 -10.69 22.66 -1.54
CA TRP A 152 -10.43 21.40 -2.24
C TRP A 152 -10.30 21.60 -3.76
N PRO A 153 -9.17 22.18 -4.23
CA PRO A 153 -8.97 22.60 -5.62
C PRO A 153 -8.58 21.43 -6.54
N CYS A 154 -9.29 20.31 -6.45
CA CYS A 154 -8.99 19.08 -7.17
C CYS A 154 -10.12 18.73 -8.13
N HIS A 155 -9.92 18.88 -9.43
CA HIS A 155 -10.88 18.46 -10.45
C HIS A 155 -10.17 18.09 -11.77
N HIS A 156 -8.97 17.51 -11.69
CA HIS A 156 -8.10 17.27 -12.84
C HIS A 156 -7.89 15.78 -13.09
N ILE A 157 -7.66 15.43 -14.36
CA ILE A 157 -7.33 14.07 -14.80
C ILE A 157 -5.82 13.87 -14.64
N PRO A 158 -5.36 12.79 -13.97
CA PRO A 158 -3.95 12.57 -13.77
C PRO A 158 -3.27 12.05 -15.04
N GLN A 159 -1.97 12.31 -15.16
CA GLN A 159 -1.17 11.72 -16.23
C GLN A 159 -0.92 10.22 -16.02
N ARG A 160 -0.85 9.78 -14.77
CA ARG A 160 -0.62 8.38 -14.39
C ARG A 160 -1.51 7.97 -13.22
N LEU A 161 -1.98 6.73 -13.26
CA LEU A 161 -2.69 6.10 -12.15
C LEU A 161 -1.92 4.89 -11.64
N LEU A 162 -1.68 4.84 -10.33
CA LEU A 162 -1.12 3.70 -9.61
C LEU A 162 -2.20 3.08 -8.75
N CYS A 163 -2.31 1.76 -8.80
CA CYS A 163 -3.25 0.99 -7.99
C CYS A 163 -2.55 -0.22 -7.38
N ASP A 164 -2.96 -0.59 -6.16
CA ASP A 164 -2.38 -1.73 -5.46
C ASP A 164 -2.92 -3.07 -6.01
N ARG A 165 -2.02 -4.05 -6.19
CA ARG A 165 -2.25 -5.26 -7.02
C ARG A 165 -3.26 -6.29 -6.50
N GLY A 166 -3.65 -6.24 -5.24
CA GLY A 166 -4.43 -7.33 -4.62
C GLY A 166 -5.87 -7.42 -5.11
N GLU A 167 -6.48 -6.28 -5.39
CA GLU A 167 -7.95 -6.17 -5.48
C GLU A 167 -8.43 -5.60 -6.82
N PHE A 168 -7.55 -4.91 -7.55
CA PHE A 168 -7.82 -4.36 -8.88
C PHE A 168 -7.25 -5.23 -10.01
N ILE A 169 -7.30 -6.56 -9.86
CA ILE A 169 -6.98 -7.50 -10.94
C ILE A 169 -8.08 -7.42 -11.98
N CYS A 170 -7.99 -6.42 -12.85
CA CYS A 170 -8.79 -6.37 -14.06
C CYS A 170 -8.13 -7.28 -15.10
N ASN A 171 -8.86 -8.28 -15.61
CA ASN A 171 -8.56 -8.79 -16.93
C ASN A 171 -8.75 -7.59 -17.89
N LYS A 172 -7.65 -6.97 -18.34
CA LYS A 172 -7.58 -5.79 -19.23
C LYS A 172 -7.98 -4.44 -18.60
N PRO A 173 -7.13 -3.84 -17.74
CA PRO A 173 -7.34 -2.49 -17.22
C PRO A 173 -7.28 -1.42 -18.34
N GLU A 174 -6.50 -1.68 -19.40
CA GLU A 174 -6.31 -0.79 -20.54
C GLU A 174 -7.63 -0.58 -21.32
N GLU A 175 -8.44 -1.61 -21.52
CA GLU A 175 -9.70 -1.51 -22.30
C GLU A 175 -10.80 -0.73 -21.55
N LEU A 176 -10.76 -0.69 -20.20
CA LEU A 176 -11.78 -0.06 -19.35
C LEU A 176 -11.40 1.32 -18.80
N ALA A 177 -10.10 1.62 -18.67
CA ALA A 177 -9.61 2.89 -18.16
C ALA A 177 -9.34 3.92 -19.28
N VAL A 178 -8.90 3.45 -20.45
CA VAL A 178 -8.53 4.30 -21.60
C VAL A 178 -9.70 5.15 -22.14
N PRO A 179 -10.97 4.70 -22.16
CA PRO A 179 -12.07 5.54 -22.66
C PRO A 179 -12.34 6.80 -21.83
N LEU A 180 -11.93 6.81 -20.55
CA LEU A 180 -12.17 7.94 -19.62
C LEU A 180 -11.01 8.95 -19.59
N ILE A 181 -9.82 8.57 -20.06
CA ILE A 181 -8.59 9.39 -19.97
C ILE A 181 -8.22 10.04 -21.32
N GLY A 182 -8.97 9.75 -22.39
CA GLY A 182 -8.79 10.36 -23.71
C GLY A 182 -7.62 9.76 -24.48
N ALA A 183 -7.94 9.00 -25.53
CA ALA A 183 -6.97 8.67 -26.56
C ALA A 183 -6.80 9.89 -27.48
N SER A 184 -5.63 10.52 -27.49
CA SER A 184 -5.21 11.30 -28.66
C SER A 184 -4.50 10.34 -29.62
N GLU A 185 -5.13 10.09 -30.77
CA GLU A 185 -4.67 9.18 -31.84
C GLU A 185 -3.42 9.68 -32.59
N HIS A 186 -2.53 10.45 -31.94
CA HIS A 186 -1.32 10.99 -32.56
C HIS A 186 -0.04 10.83 -31.74
N CYS A 187 -0.08 10.09 -30.63
CA CYS A 187 1.13 9.87 -29.83
C CYS A 187 1.48 8.38 -29.75
N SER A 188 1.94 7.83 -30.87
CA SER A 188 2.52 6.47 -30.97
C SER A 188 3.88 6.33 -30.26
N SER A 189 4.23 7.20 -29.31
CA SER A 189 5.56 7.20 -28.69
C SER A 189 5.62 7.54 -27.20
N LEU A 190 4.49 7.75 -26.49
CA LEU A 190 4.52 7.89 -25.02
C LEU A 190 3.39 7.10 -24.36
N PRO A 191 3.69 5.96 -23.70
CA PRO A 191 2.66 5.19 -23.01
C PRO A 191 2.19 5.95 -21.78
N CYS A 192 0.89 6.26 -21.69
CA CYS A 192 0.21 6.39 -20.41
C CYS A 192 0.33 5.03 -19.71
N ARG A 193 1.40 4.89 -18.94
CA ARG A 193 1.86 3.61 -18.41
C ARG A 193 1.14 3.39 -17.10
N VAL A 194 0.12 2.53 -17.11
CA VAL A 194 -0.34 1.86 -15.88
C VAL A 194 0.84 1.03 -15.40
N GLU A 195 1.70 1.60 -14.57
CA GLU A 195 2.88 0.92 -14.07
C GLU A 195 2.46 -0.16 -13.07
N ARG A 196 2.47 -1.40 -13.56
CA ARG A 196 2.21 -2.60 -12.78
C ARG A 196 3.32 -2.77 -11.75
N TYR A 197 3.11 -2.37 -10.50
CA TYR A 197 4.14 -2.54 -9.46
C TYR A 197 4.38 -4.01 -9.09
N ARG A 198 5.46 -4.67 -9.56
CA ARG A 198 5.74 -6.11 -9.28
C ARG A 198 5.84 -6.41 -7.78
N ARG A 199 4.76 -6.95 -7.20
CA ARG A 199 4.78 -7.86 -6.04
C ARG A 199 5.04 -9.28 -6.53
N ALA A 200 5.90 -10.03 -5.81
CA ALA A 200 6.13 -11.45 -6.02
C ALA A 200 4.82 -12.26 -5.96
N PRO A 201 4.71 -13.41 -6.67
CA PRO A 201 3.47 -14.17 -6.77
C PRO A 201 2.97 -14.66 -5.40
N ILE A 202 1.67 -14.54 -5.17
CA ILE A 202 0.97 -15.07 -4.00
C ILE A 202 1.05 -16.61 -4.06
N PRO A 203 1.43 -17.31 -2.97
CA PRO A 203 1.44 -18.76 -2.93
C PRO A 203 0.04 -19.34 -3.22
N ASN A 204 0.02 -20.47 -3.93
CA ASN A 204 -1.19 -21.09 -4.52
C ASN A 204 -2.31 -21.48 -3.53
N SER A 205 -2.14 -21.28 -2.22
CA SER A 205 -3.11 -21.65 -1.19
C SER A 205 -4.32 -20.71 -1.06
N GLU A 206 -4.29 -19.51 -1.67
CA GLU A 206 -5.35 -18.49 -1.53
C GLU A 206 -6.22 -18.29 -2.78
N ARG A 207 -6.02 -19.06 -3.85
CA ARG A 207 -6.94 -19.06 -5.00
C ARG A 207 -8.20 -19.87 -4.69
N LYS A 208 -9.12 -19.31 -3.91
CA LYS A 208 -10.52 -19.73 -4.00
C LYS A 208 -11.11 -19.09 -5.26
N ALA A 209 -11.30 -19.92 -6.28
CA ALA A 209 -12.09 -19.57 -7.45
C ALA A 209 -13.51 -19.22 -6.98
N CYS A 210 -13.97 -18.02 -7.33
CA CYS A 210 -15.41 -17.76 -7.45
C CYS A 210 -15.77 -17.81 -8.95
N PRO A 211 -16.96 -18.34 -9.27
CA PRO A 211 -17.39 -18.70 -10.63
C PRO A 211 -17.51 -17.51 -11.59
#